data_AF-A0A0W7W5B2-F1
#
_entry.id   AF-A0A0W7W5B2-F1
#
_cell.length_a   1.000
_cell.length_b   1.000
_cell.length_c   1.000
_cell.angle_alpha   90.00
_cell.angle_beta   90.00
_cell.angle_gamma   90.00
#
_symmetry.space_group_name_H-M   'P 1'
#
loop_
_entity.id
_entity.type
_entity.pdbx_description
1 polymer ?
#
loop_
_entity_poly.entity_id
_entity_poly.type
_entity_poly.pdbx_seq_one_letter_code
_entity_poly.pdbx_strand_id
1 'polypeptide(L)'
;MTQQPSNASRNSRDANEEELVLSPSEAAAHNSAMRISGARNGERSTRKALASIVLGFELIIVVLIGLTIFGLGITDPRWLGLVIGGVLALMCIVALGTIRFGEVGIWIGWATHVLMLATAFILPAALFVGAIFTALWVYCIVRGGKIDRDNAILAAQSA
;
A
#
# COMPACT_ATOMS: atom_id res chain seq x y z
N MET A 1 -14.60 -18.65 64.78
CA MET A 1 -13.48 -18.12 63.99
C MET A 1 -12.64 -19.29 63.49
N THR A 2 -12.89 -19.80 62.28
CA THR A 2 -12.06 -20.81 61.63
C THR A 2 -11.27 -20.12 60.52
N GLN A 3 -9.97 -19.94 60.77
CA GLN A 3 -9.01 -19.35 59.84
C GLN A 3 -8.77 -20.28 58.65
N GLN A 4 -8.72 -19.67 57.47
CA GLN A 4 -8.69 -20.27 56.15
C GLN A 4 -7.28 -20.71 55.74
N PRO A 5 -7.03 -21.98 55.40
CA PRO A 5 -5.76 -22.41 54.84
C PRO A 5 -5.77 -22.25 53.32
N SER A 6 -5.46 -21.05 52.80
CA SER A 6 -5.31 -20.82 51.35
C SER A 6 -4.10 -19.95 50.94
N ASN A 7 -3.11 -19.76 51.81
CA ASN A 7 -2.03 -18.80 51.57
C ASN A 7 -0.67 -19.44 51.19
N ALA A 8 -0.53 -20.76 51.32
CA ALA A 8 0.75 -21.44 51.07
C ALA A 8 1.10 -21.56 49.57
N SER A 9 0.11 -21.72 48.68
CA SER A 9 0.33 -21.85 47.23
C SER A 9 0.49 -20.51 46.49
N ARG A 10 0.14 -19.39 47.15
CA ARG A 10 0.26 -18.05 46.57
C ARG A 10 1.69 -17.53 46.70
N ASN A 11 2.32 -17.78 47.86
CA ASN A 11 3.68 -17.35 48.16
C ASN A 11 4.75 -18.01 47.28
N SER A 12 4.53 -19.24 46.81
CA SER A 12 5.46 -19.95 45.91
C SER A 12 5.37 -19.53 44.45
N ARG A 13 4.27 -18.89 44.03
CA ARG A 13 4.16 -18.27 42.69
C ARG A 13 4.82 -16.91 42.70
N ASP A 14 4.54 -16.09 43.70
CA ASP A 14 5.14 -14.76 43.85
C ASP A 14 6.69 -14.82 43.90
N ALA A 15 7.26 -15.83 44.58
CA ALA A 15 8.72 -15.98 44.67
C ALA A 15 9.41 -16.54 43.39
N ASN A 16 8.68 -17.20 42.48
CA ASN A 16 9.22 -17.61 41.17
C ASN A 16 9.02 -16.50 40.11
N GLU A 17 8.15 -15.53 40.37
CA GLU A 17 7.80 -14.43 39.47
C GLU A 17 8.71 -13.19 39.65
N GLU A 18 9.37 -13.02 40.81
CA GLU A 18 10.21 -11.84 41.11
C GLU A 18 11.64 -11.84 40.54
N GLU A 19 12.19 -12.98 40.08
CA GLU A 19 13.56 -13.03 39.52
C GLU A 19 13.67 -13.89 38.26
N LEU A 20 12.75 -13.72 37.31
CA LEU A 20 12.97 -14.15 35.92
C LEU A 20 13.87 -13.13 35.20
N VAL A 21 15.13 -13.07 35.64
CA VAL A 21 16.21 -12.36 34.96
C VAL A 21 16.53 -13.14 33.69
N LEU A 22 16.02 -12.67 32.56
CA LEU A 22 16.29 -13.28 31.26
C LEU A 22 17.80 -13.46 31.09
N SER A 23 18.21 -14.71 30.87
CA SER A 23 19.62 -15.00 30.59
C SER A 23 20.10 -14.13 29.41
N PRO A 24 21.37 -13.69 29.36
CA PRO A 24 21.90 -12.93 28.23
C PRO A 24 21.59 -13.58 26.88
N SER A 25 21.50 -14.92 26.84
CA SER A 25 21.09 -15.68 25.66
C SER A 25 19.59 -15.60 25.36
N GLU A 26 18.71 -15.54 26.36
CA GLU A 26 17.26 -15.38 26.18
C GLU A 26 16.89 -13.95 25.81
N ALA A 27 17.56 -12.94 26.39
CA ALA A 27 17.42 -11.55 25.98
C ALA A 27 17.93 -11.35 24.53
N ALA A 28 19.04 -12.01 24.16
CA ALA A 28 19.54 -12.02 22.79
C ALA A 28 18.60 -12.77 21.84
N ALA A 29 18.03 -13.90 22.27
CA ALA A 29 17.06 -14.66 21.49
C ALA A 29 15.74 -13.88 21.31
N HIS A 30 15.28 -13.18 22.34
CA HIS A 30 14.11 -12.31 22.29
C HIS A 30 14.34 -11.13 21.33
N ASN A 31 15.49 -10.46 21.40
CA ASN A 31 15.86 -9.42 20.45
C ASN A 31 16.00 -9.96 19.02
N SER A 32 16.55 -11.16 18.87
CA SER A 32 16.68 -11.82 17.55
C SER A 32 15.31 -12.17 16.98
N ALA A 33 14.43 -12.76 17.81
CA ALA A 33 13.06 -13.07 17.45
C ALA A 33 12.28 -11.81 17.05
N MET A 34 12.41 -10.71 17.80
CA MET A 34 11.76 -9.43 17.51
C MET A 34 12.30 -8.76 16.23
N ARG A 35 13.57 -8.99 15.91
CA ARG A 35 14.18 -8.54 14.64
C ARG A 35 13.75 -9.40 13.44
N ILE A 36 13.62 -10.70 13.64
CA ILE A 36 13.21 -11.68 12.62
C ILE A 36 11.71 -11.58 12.32
N SER A 37 10.88 -11.35 13.34
CA SER A 37 9.44 -11.11 13.20
C SER A 37 9.11 -9.76 12.53
N GLY A 38 10.13 -8.95 12.22
CA GLY A 38 9.96 -7.78 11.37
C GLY A 38 9.25 -6.62 12.07
N ALA A 39 9.22 -6.57 13.41
CA ALA A 39 8.66 -5.44 14.17
C ALA A 39 9.29 -4.07 13.80
N ARG A 40 10.48 -4.09 13.17
CA ARG A 40 11.18 -2.92 12.62
C ARG A 40 10.82 -2.56 11.18
N ASN A 41 10.07 -3.40 10.48
CA ASN A 41 9.62 -3.12 9.12
C ASN A 41 8.33 -2.29 9.26
N GLY A 42 8.52 -0.99 9.52
CA GLY A 42 7.43 -0.05 9.81
C GLY A 42 6.22 -0.31 8.92
N GLU A 43 5.06 -0.46 9.55
CA GLU A 43 3.80 -0.85 8.92
C GLU A 43 3.70 -0.20 7.53
N ARG A 44 3.76 -1.04 6.49
CA ARG A 44 3.61 -0.55 5.13
C ARG A 44 2.23 0.10 5.05
N SER A 45 2.23 1.42 4.94
CA SER A 45 1.04 2.25 4.75
C SER A 45 0.08 1.56 3.77
N THR A 46 -1.09 1.18 4.28
CA THR A 46 -2.15 0.49 3.52
C THR A 46 -2.54 1.34 2.32
N ARG A 47 -2.59 2.67 2.52
CA ARG A 47 -2.79 3.65 1.45
C ARG A 47 -1.78 3.49 0.31
N LYS A 48 -0.48 3.37 0.61
CA LYS A 48 0.56 3.21 -0.42
C LYS A 48 0.45 1.89 -1.17
N ALA A 49 0.12 0.80 -0.47
CA ALA A 49 -0.09 -0.50 -1.08
C ALA A 49 -1.28 -0.46 -2.06
N LEU A 50 -2.43 0.04 -1.62
CA LEU A 50 -3.62 0.17 -2.47
C LEU A 50 -3.36 1.07 -3.68
N ALA A 51 -2.74 2.24 -3.48
CA ALA A 51 -2.39 3.15 -4.57
C ALA A 51 -1.43 2.51 -5.60
N SER A 52 -0.46 1.71 -5.14
CA SER A 52 0.46 1.00 -6.04
C SER A 52 -0.24 -0.06 -6.89
N ILE A 53 -1.24 -0.75 -6.34
CA ILE A 53 -2.03 -1.76 -7.06
C ILE A 53 -2.84 -1.07 -8.17
N VAL A 54 -3.51 0.05 -7.85
CA VAL A 54 -4.31 0.82 -8.81
C VAL A 54 -3.44 1.28 -9.99
N LEU A 55 -2.27 1.88 -9.73
CA LEU A 55 -1.35 2.30 -10.79
C LEU A 55 -0.76 1.12 -11.58
N GLY A 56 -0.51 -0.02 -10.94
CA GLY A 56 -0.02 -1.22 -11.63
C GLY A 56 -1.01 -1.75 -12.66
N PHE A 57 -2.29 -1.80 -12.31
CA PHE A 57 -3.35 -2.15 -13.26
C PHE A 57 -3.58 -1.07 -14.32
N GLU A 58 -3.50 0.20 -13.94
CA GLU A 58 -3.59 1.32 -14.89
C GLU A 58 -2.51 1.22 -15.97
N LEU A 59 -1.28 0.88 -15.61
CA LEU A 59 -0.20 0.64 -16.57
C LEU A 59 -0.58 -0.43 -17.60
N ILE A 60 -1.18 -1.52 -17.16
CA ILE A 60 -1.63 -2.60 -18.05
C ILE A 60 -2.72 -2.07 -19.00
N ILE A 61 -3.70 -1.33 -18.47
CA ILE A 61 -4.81 -0.77 -19.25
C ILE A 61 -4.27 0.21 -20.31
N VAL A 62 -3.34 1.09 -19.94
CA VAL A 62 -2.70 2.03 -20.86
C VAL A 62 -2.02 1.32 -22.04
N VAL A 63 -1.29 0.25 -21.76
CA VAL A 63 -0.65 -0.57 -22.81
C VAL A 63 -1.71 -1.19 -23.73
N LEU A 64 -2.79 -1.73 -23.16
CA LEU A 64 -3.89 -2.31 -23.94
C LEU A 64 -4.63 -1.25 -24.77
N ILE A 65 -4.83 -0.04 -24.25
CA ILE A 65 -5.41 1.09 -25.00
C ILE A 65 -4.53 1.44 -26.19
N GLY A 66 -3.21 1.54 -25.99
CA GLY A 66 -2.24 1.79 -27.07
C GLY A 66 -2.29 0.73 -28.16
N LEU A 67 -2.32 -0.55 -27.78
CA LEU A 67 -2.49 -1.67 -28.71
C LEU A 67 -3.84 -1.60 -29.43
N THR A 68 -4.90 -1.17 -28.75
CA THR A 68 -6.25 -1.06 -29.31
C THR A 68 -6.34 0.08 -30.33
N ILE A 69 -5.75 1.25 -30.02
CA ILE A 69 -5.66 2.39 -30.97
C ILE A 69 -4.86 1.98 -32.21
N PHE A 70 -3.72 1.30 -32.02
CA PHE A 70 -2.92 0.78 -33.11
C PHE A 70 -3.68 -0.26 -33.96
N GLY A 71 -4.34 -1.21 -33.30
CA GLY A 71 -5.09 -2.28 -33.95
C GLY A 71 -6.33 -1.80 -34.71
N LEU A 72 -7.01 -0.76 -34.20
CA LEU A 72 -8.13 -0.11 -34.87
C LEU A 72 -7.69 0.83 -36.00
N GLY A 73 -6.40 1.21 -36.07
CA GLY A 73 -5.87 2.09 -37.13
C GLY A 73 -6.48 3.49 -37.17
N ILE A 74 -7.02 3.98 -36.04
CA ILE A 74 -7.78 5.24 -35.94
C ILE A 74 -6.90 6.50 -36.03
N THR A 75 -5.57 6.34 -35.94
CA THR A 75 -4.61 7.44 -36.05
C THR A 75 -3.91 7.35 -37.40
N ASP A 76 -3.83 8.48 -38.10
CA ASP A 76 -3.06 8.59 -39.34
C ASP A 76 -1.92 9.59 -39.14
N PRO A 77 -0.64 9.15 -39.17
CA PRO A 77 -0.15 7.80 -39.44
C PRO A 77 -0.25 6.78 -38.29
N ARG A 78 -0.54 5.51 -38.63
CA ARG A 78 -0.83 4.38 -37.71
C ARG A 78 0.12 4.14 -36.53
N TRP A 79 1.39 4.49 -36.66
CA TRP A 79 2.40 4.29 -35.61
C TRP A 79 2.21 5.26 -34.43
N LEU A 80 1.45 6.35 -34.62
CA LEU A 80 1.08 7.27 -33.54
C LEU A 80 0.33 6.56 -32.41
N GLY A 81 -0.49 5.56 -32.69
CA GLY A 81 -1.15 4.75 -31.65
C GLY A 81 -0.16 4.09 -30.68
N LEU A 82 0.96 3.57 -31.21
CA LEU A 82 2.02 2.97 -30.39
C LEU A 82 2.82 4.02 -29.62
N VAL A 83 3.05 5.19 -30.21
CA VAL A 83 3.74 6.31 -29.53
C VAL A 83 2.88 6.83 -28.38
N ILE A 84 1.59 7.05 -28.59
CA ILE A 84 0.65 7.50 -27.56
C ILE A 84 0.59 6.48 -26.42
N GLY A 85 0.40 5.20 -26.74
CA GLY A 85 0.41 4.13 -25.75
C GLY A 85 1.73 4.01 -24.99
N GLY A 86 2.86 4.11 -25.70
CA GLY A 86 4.20 4.02 -25.12
C GLY A 86 4.53 5.20 -24.20
N VAL A 87 4.15 6.42 -24.59
CA VAL A 87 4.34 7.64 -23.77
C VAL A 87 3.51 7.54 -22.48
N LEU A 88 2.25 7.13 -22.57
CA LEU A 88 1.40 6.92 -21.40
C LEU A 88 1.94 5.80 -20.51
N ALA A 89 2.43 4.70 -21.09
CA ALA A 89 3.01 3.59 -20.33
C ALA A 89 4.27 4.02 -19.56
N LEU A 90 5.15 4.78 -20.22
CA LEU A 90 6.32 5.37 -19.57
C LEU A 90 5.90 6.29 -18.43
N MET A 91 4.85 7.10 -18.62
CA MET A 91 4.28 7.96 -17.57
C MET A 91 3.73 7.15 -16.38
N CYS A 92 3.04 6.04 -16.63
CA CYS A 92 2.59 5.13 -15.58
C CYS A 92 3.78 4.52 -14.82
N ILE A 93 4.88 4.16 -15.49
CA ILE A 93 6.10 3.68 -14.84
C ILE A 93 6.72 4.77 -13.97
N VAL A 94 6.78 6.01 -14.47
CA VAL A 94 7.26 7.16 -13.69
C VAL A 94 6.36 7.40 -12.47
N ALA A 95 5.04 7.30 -12.61
CA ALA A 95 4.08 7.39 -11.51
C ALA A 95 4.30 6.27 -10.47
N LEU A 96 4.57 5.05 -10.92
CA LEU A 96 4.87 3.90 -10.07
C LEU A 96 6.17 4.12 -9.27
N GLY A 97 7.21 4.63 -9.93
CA GLY A 97 8.48 4.97 -9.29
C GLY A 97 8.34 6.11 -8.29
N THR A 98 7.47 7.09 -8.57
CA THR A 98 7.32 8.29 -7.74
C THR A 98 6.44 8.09 -6.50
N ILE A 99 5.55 7.08 -6.48
CA ILE A 99 4.84 6.67 -5.24
C ILE A 99 5.82 6.33 -4.09
N ARG A 100 7.05 5.89 -4.42
CA ARG A 100 8.07 5.57 -3.41
C ARG A 100 8.54 6.81 -2.63
N PHE A 101 8.37 8.02 -3.17
CA PHE A 101 8.98 9.25 -2.66
C PHE A 101 8.08 10.14 -1.78
N GLY A 102 6.84 9.74 -1.47
CA GLY A 102 5.99 10.45 -0.47
C GLY A 102 4.77 11.16 -1.07
N GLU A 103 4.40 12.33 -0.54
CA GLU A 103 3.18 13.08 -0.93
C GLU A 103 3.17 13.50 -2.41
N VAL A 104 4.35 13.61 -3.02
CA VAL A 104 4.53 13.91 -4.45
C VAL A 104 3.89 12.84 -5.34
N GLY A 105 3.85 11.58 -4.90
CA GLY A 105 3.22 10.49 -5.64
C GLY A 105 1.71 10.66 -5.82
N ILE A 106 1.05 11.45 -4.96
CA ILE A 106 -0.40 11.71 -5.03
C ILE A 106 -0.71 12.68 -6.16
N TRP A 107 0.10 13.74 -6.27
CA TRP A 107 -0.01 14.74 -7.33
C TRP A 107 0.30 14.14 -8.71
N ILE A 108 1.31 13.28 -8.79
CA ILE A 108 1.66 12.60 -10.04
C ILE A 108 0.56 11.63 -10.45
N GLY A 109 -0.04 10.87 -9.52
CA GLY A 109 -1.17 9.99 -9.88
C GLY A 109 -2.38 10.76 -10.41
N TRP A 110 -2.66 11.96 -9.86
CA TRP A 110 -3.67 12.86 -10.43
C TRP A 110 -3.33 13.30 -11.85
N ALA A 111 -2.06 13.68 -12.10
CA ALA A 111 -1.60 14.02 -13.45
C ALA A 111 -1.76 12.86 -14.43
N THR A 112 -1.41 11.64 -14.02
CA THR A 112 -1.58 10.42 -14.82
C THR A 112 -3.05 10.15 -15.14
N HIS A 113 -3.97 10.30 -14.18
CA HIS A 113 -5.41 10.11 -14.43
C HIS A 113 -5.99 11.16 -15.38
N VAL A 114 -5.58 12.42 -15.27
CA VAL A 114 -6.01 13.47 -16.21
C VAL A 114 -5.53 13.15 -17.63
N LEU A 115 -4.29 12.68 -17.77
CA LEU A 115 -3.72 12.29 -19.06
C LEU A 115 -4.41 11.05 -19.66
N MET A 116 -4.73 10.07 -18.81
CA MET A 116 -5.53 8.90 -19.18
C MET A 116 -6.92 9.31 -19.68
N LEU A 117 -7.62 10.17 -18.95
CA LEU A 117 -8.94 10.68 -19.33
C LEU A 117 -8.90 11.50 -20.62
N ALA A 118 -7.81 12.24 -20.87
CA ALA A 118 -7.61 12.93 -22.14
C ALA A 118 -7.46 11.93 -23.30
N THR A 119 -6.75 10.82 -23.08
CA THR A 119 -6.59 9.75 -24.08
C THR A 119 -7.92 9.05 -24.37
N ALA A 120 -8.80 8.98 -23.36
CA ALA A 120 -10.12 8.42 -23.48
C ALA A 120 -11.08 9.21 -24.39
N PHE A 121 -10.71 10.43 -24.80
CA PHE A 121 -11.47 11.17 -25.82
C PHE A 121 -11.37 10.50 -27.20
N ILE A 122 -10.29 9.76 -27.45
CA ILE A 122 -10.07 9.01 -28.70
C ILE A 122 -10.79 7.66 -28.64
N LEU A 123 -10.75 6.99 -27.49
CA LEU A 123 -11.48 5.75 -27.21
C LEU A 123 -12.48 5.96 -26.06
N PRO A 124 -13.75 6.23 -26.35
CA PRO A 124 -14.77 6.40 -25.30
C PRO A 124 -14.86 5.19 -24.34
N ALA A 125 -14.57 3.98 -24.82
CA ALA A 125 -14.49 2.79 -23.97
C ALA A 125 -13.39 2.87 -22.90
N ALA A 126 -12.26 3.54 -23.20
CA ALA A 126 -11.22 3.82 -22.23
C ALA A 126 -11.65 4.83 -21.16
N LEU A 127 -12.67 5.66 -21.45
CA LEU A 127 -13.19 6.64 -20.51
C LEU A 127 -13.90 5.96 -19.34
N PHE A 128 -14.70 4.93 -19.65
CA PHE A 128 -15.40 4.16 -18.64
C PHE A 128 -14.41 3.46 -17.69
N VAL A 129 -13.38 2.82 -18.24
CA VAL A 129 -12.34 2.14 -17.47
C VAL A 129 -11.53 3.14 -16.64
N GLY A 130 -11.05 4.22 -17.27
CA GLY A 130 -10.28 5.27 -16.60
C GLY A 130 -11.08 5.98 -15.50
N ALA A 131 -12.38 6.19 -15.68
CA ALA A 131 -13.25 6.78 -14.66
C ALA A 131 -13.37 5.88 -13.43
N ILE A 132 -13.57 4.57 -13.61
CA ILE A 132 -13.62 3.61 -12.49
C ILE A 132 -12.28 3.57 -11.76
N PHE A 133 -11.16 3.54 -12.49
CA PHE A 133 -9.83 3.53 -11.90
C PHE A 133 -9.51 4.82 -11.14
N THR A 134 -9.92 5.98 -11.68
CA THR A 134 -9.79 7.27 -11.01
C THR A 134 -10.64 7.32 -9.74
N ALA A 135 -11.87 6.79 -9.77
CA ALA A 135 -12.72 6.70 -8.59
C ALA A 135 -12.10 5.77 -7.52
N LEU A 136 -11.53 4.65 -7.95
CA LEU A 136 -10.83 3.72 -7.07
C LEU A 136 -9.58 4.38 -6.45
N TRP A 137 -8.81 5.14 -7.24
CA TRP A 137 -7.69 5.93 -6.74
C TRP A 137 -8.09 6.91 -5.63
N VAL A 138 -9.14 7.71 -5.86
CA VAL A 138 -9.68 8.63 -4.87
C VAL A 138 -10.13 7.88 -3.61
N TYR A 139 -10.81 6.75 -3.79
CA TYR A 139 -11.24 5.89 -2.69
C TYR A 139 -10.05 5.36 -1.86
N CYS A 140 -8.99 4.86 -2.52
CA CYS A 140 -7.77 4.37 -1.88
C CYS A 140 -7.06 5.48 -1.08
N ILE A 141 -7.03 6.70 -1.61
CA ILE A 141 -6.48 7.88 -0.92
C ILE A 141 -7.29 8.19 0.34
N VAL A 142 -8.60 8.34 0.21
CA VAL A 142 -9.47 8.78 1.32
C VAL A 142 -9.57 7.71 2.41
N ARG A 143 -9.83 6.45 2.01
CA ARG A 143 -10.05 5.34 2.96
C ARG A 143 -8.75 4.75 3.47
N GLY A 144 -7.74 4.62 2.61
CA GLY A 144 -6.42 4.16 3.03
C GLY A 144 -5.79 5.08 4.07
N GLY A 145 -6.00 6.41 3.95
CA GLY A 145 -5.53 7.37 4.95
C GLY A 145 -6.26 7.26 6.30
N LYS A 146 -7.54 6.86 6.30
CA LYS A 146 -8.30 6.61 7.53
C LYS A 146 -7.83 5.33 8.22
N ILE A 147 -7.66 4.25 7.46
CA ILE A 147 -7.15 2.96 7.97
C ILE A 147 -5.73 3.11 8.52
N ASP A 148 -4.84 3.83 7.82
CA ASP A 148 -3.49 4.10 8.34
C ASP A 148 -3.50 4.88 9.65
N ARG A 149 -4.42 5.84 9.80
CA ARG A 149 -4.55 6.63 11.03
C ARG A 149 -5.08 5.79 12.19
N ASP A 150 -6.07 4.94 11.91
CA ASP A 150 -6.65 4.04 12.92
C ASP A 150 -5.61 3.00 13.36
N ASN A 151 -4.83 2.44 12.43
CA ASN A 151 -3.71 1.53 12.73
C ASN A 151 -2.61 2.23 13.53
N ALA A 152 -2.24 3.46 13.20
CA ALA A 152 -1.23 4.21 13.94
C ALA A 152 -1.65 4.50 15.39
N ILE A 153 -2.94 4.74 15.63
CA ILE A 153 -3.49 4.91 16.99
C ILE A 153 -3.41 3.60 17.78
N LEU A 154 -3.77 2.48 17.15
CA LEU A 154 -3.69 1.14 17.77
C LEU A 154 -2.23 0.77 18.11
N ALA A 155 -1.29 1.01 17.19
CA ALA A 155 0.13 0.78 17.40
C ALA A 155 0.69 1.62 18.57
N ALA A 156 0.25 2.87 18.70
CA ALA A 156 0.61 3.75 19.81
C ALA A 156 -0.01 3.36 21.17
N GLN A 157 -1.11 2.59 21.18
CA GLN A 157 -1.71 2.05 22.41
C GLN A 157 -1.05 0.74 22.86
N SER A 158 -0.42 0.01 21.93
CA SER A 158 0.28 -1.25 22.21
C SER A 158 1.77 -1.09 22.55
N ALA A 159 2.29 0.14 22.52
CA ALA A 159 3.66 0.50 22.86
C ALA A 159 3.71 1.17 24.25
#